data_AF-A0A4S4ZIZ2-F1
#
_entry.id   AF-A0A4S4ZIZ2-F1
#
_cell.length_a   1.000
_cell.length_b   1.000
_cell.length_c   1.000
_cell.angle_alpha   90.00
_cell.angle_beta   90.00
_cell.angle_gamma   90.00
#
_symmetry.space_group_name_H-M   'P 1'
#
loop_
_entity.id
_entity.type
_entity.pdbx_description
1 polymer ?
#
loop_
_entity_poly.entity_id
_entity_poly.type
_entity_poly.pdbx_seq_one_letter_code
_entity_poly.pdbx_strand_id
1 'polypeptide(L)'
;RARALAGLAAAIAAGEVSLDRGPDRAEVRRRLLALPGIGPWTADYIALRALGHPDVWLPTDVGVRNARVEHPDADPERWSPWRSYALLHLWTSLSDPLGE
;
A
#
# COMPACT_ATOMS: atom_id res chain seq x y z
N ARG A 1 -4.03 -17.66 5.13
CA ARG A 1 -3.65 -17.03 3.85
C ARG A 1 -4.52 -17.52 2.69
N ALA A 2 -4.65 -18.83 2.42
CA ALA A 2 -5.52 -19.36 1.36
C ALA A 2 -6.97 -18.82 1.40
N ARG A 3 -7.60 -18.77 2.58
CA ARG A 3 -8.95 -18.19 2.74
C ARG A 3 -9.06 -16.71 2.35
N ALA A 4 -8.03 -15.91 2.63
CA ALA A 4 -8.02 -14.49 2.27
C ALA A 4 -7.92 -14.31 0.74
N LEU A 5 -7.08 -15.12 0.08
CA LEU A 5 -6.97 -15.15 -1.37
C LEU A 5 -8.28 -15.56 -2.03
N ALA A 6 -8.90 -16.64 -1.55
CA ALA A 6 -10.18 -17.12 -2.08
C ALA A 6 -11.31 -16.08 -1.85
N GLY A 7 -11.37 -15.46 -0.67
CA GLY A 7 -12.34 -14.43 -0.36
C GLY A 7 -12.19 -13.18 -1.23
N LEU A 8 -10.96 -12.71 -1.45
CA LEU A 8 -10.69 -11.60 -2.37
C LEU A 8 -11.07 -11.94 -3.81
N ALA A 9 -10.69 -13.13 -4.30
CA ALA A 9 -11.03 -13.57 -5.65
C ALA A 9 -12.55 -13.64 -5.87
N ALA A 10 -13.30 -14.15 -4.88
CA ALA A 10 -14.76 -14.19 -4.92
C ALA A 10 -15.37 -12.78 -4.96
N ALA A 11 -14.90 -11.86 -4.10
CA ALA A 11 -15.37 -10.47 -4.08
C ALA A 11 -15.11 -9.73 -5.40
N ILE A 12 -13.97 -9.99 -6.05
CA ILE A 12 -13.67 -9.44 -7.38
C ILE A 12 -14.60 -10.03 -8.44
N ALA A 13 -14.79 -11.36 -8.44
CA ALA A 13 -15.66 -12.03 -9.39
C ALA A 13 -17.14 -11.60 -9.26
N ALA A 14 -17.57 -11.24 -8.05
CA ALA A 14 -18.90 -10.70 -7.78
C ALA A 14 -19.05 -9.20 -8.12
N GLY A 15 -17.98 -8.50 -8.51
CA GLY A 15 -17.99 -7.05 -8.73
C GLY A 15 -18.06 -6.22 -7.45
N GLU A 16 -17.94 -6.85 -6.28
CA GLU A 16 -17.91 -6.18 -4.98
C GLU A 16 -16.57 -5.45 -4.80
N VAL A 17 -15.47 -5.94 -5.34
CA VAL A 17 -14.17 -5.25 -5.30
C VAL A 17 -13.68 -5.03 -6.72
N SER A 18 -13.56 -3.76 -7.13
CA SER A 18 -12.89 -3.41 -8.38
C SER A 18 -11.47 -2.93 -8.10
N LEU A 19 -10.48 -3.61 -8.68
CA LEU A 19 -9.06 -3.25 -8.58
C LEU A 19 -8.62 -2.39 -9.76
N ASP A 20 -9.38 -1.34 -10.07
CA ASP A 20 -9.07 -0.39 -11.14
C ASP A 20 -8.57 0.96 -10.59
N ARG A 21 -8.22 1.89 -11.49
CA ARG A 21 -7.69 3.21 -11.13
C ARG A 21 -8.77 4.29 -11.00
N GLY A 22 -10.02 3.92 -10.81
CA GLY A 22 -11.17 4.81 -10.70
C GLY A 22 -11.15 5.71 -9.44
N PRO A 23 -12.19 6.54 -9.25
CA PRO A 23 -12.28 7.47 -8.12
C PRO A 23 -12.62 6.78 -6.79
N ASP A 24 -13.21 5.59 -6.81
CA ASP A 24 -13.81 4.92 -5.63
C ASP A 24 -12.80 4.21 -4.72
N ARG A 25 -11.54 4.65 -4.70
CA ARG A 25 -10.42 3.98 -4.03
C ARG A 25 -10.63 3.84 -2.52
N ALA A 26 -11.25 4.85 -1.90
CA ALA A 26 -11.61 4.81 -0.49
C ALA A 26 -12.64 3.72 -0.20
N GLU A 27 -13.61 3.51 -1.09
CA GLU A 27 -14.59 2.44 -0.96
C GLU A 27 -13.97 1.07 -1.18
N VAL A 28 -13.12 0.92 -2.20
CA VAL A 28 -12.36 -0.32 -2.44
C VAL A 28 -11.56 -0.70 -1.19
N ARG A 29 -10.87 0.26 -0.57
CA ARG A 29 -10.16 0.03 0.70
C ARG A 29 -11.08 -0.45 1.81
N ARG A 30 -12.26 0.16 1.99
CA ARG A 30 -13.24 -0.29 3.00
C ARG A 30 -13.67 -1.73 2.76
N ARG A 31 -13.96 -2.10 1.52
CA ARG A 31 -14.36 -3.47 1.16
C ARG A 31 -13.23 -4.48 1.37
N LEU A 32 -11.99 -4.11 1.01
CA LEU A 32 -10.80 -4.93 1.31
C LEU A 32 -10.66 -5.20 2.81
N LEU A 33 -10.83 -4.19 3.66
CA LEU A 33 -10.76 -4.34 5.12
C LEU A 33 -11.87 -5.20 5.73
N ALA A 34 -13.01 -5.34 5.04
CA ALA A 34 -14.10 -6.21 5.47
C ALA A 34 -13.80 -7.70 5.19
N LEU A 35 -12.82 -8.02 4.34
CA LEU A 35 -12.47 -9.39 3.98
C LEU A 35 -11.61 -10.06 5.06
N PRO A 36 -11.98 -11.27 5.54
CA PRO A 36 -11.20 -11.98 6.53
C PRO A 36 -9.75 -12.26 6.08
N GLY A 37 -8.79 -11.77 6.87
CA GLY A 37 -7.37 -11.96 6.62
C GLY A 37 -6.72 -10.89 5.74
N ILE A 38 -7.44 -9.81 5.39
CA ILE A 38 -6.86 -8.58 4.84
C ILE A 38 -6.81 -7.54 5.95
N GLY A 39 -5.59 -7.16 6.35
CA GLY A 39 -5.37 -6.09 7.34
C GLY A 39 -5.10 -4.73 6.69
N PRO A 40 -4.96 -3.66 7.50
CA PRO A 40 -4.68 -2.30 7.03
C PRO A 40 -3.49 -2.20 6.09
N TRP A 41 -2.34 -2.79 6.47
CA TRP A 41 -1.14 -2.78 5.63
C TRP A 41 -1.40 -3.40 4.25
N THR A 42 -2.11 -4.54 4.18
CA THR A 42 -2.43 -5.20 2.90
C THR A 42 -3.40 -4.36 2.06
N ALA A 43 -4.44 -3.81 2.68
CA ALA A 43 -5.42 -2.97 1.98
C ALA A 43 -4.75 -1.70 1.41
N ASP A 44 -3.89 -1.06 2.19
CA ASP A 44 -3.14 0.13 1.79
C ASP A 44 -2.10 -0.21 0.72
N TYR A 45 -1.40 -1.34 0.83
CA TYR A 45 -0.48 -1.79 -0.21
C TYR A 45 -1.18 -2.09 -1.54
N ILE A 46 -2.38 -2.68 -1.51
CA ILE A 46 -3.23 -2.86 -2.69
C ILE A 46 -3.66 -1.49 -3.26
N ALA A 47 -4.05 -0.55 -2.40
CA ALA A 47 -4.40 0.79 -2.85
C ALA A 47 -3.22 1.50 -3.54
N LEU A 48 -2.01 1.36 -3.01
CA LEU A 48 -0.79 1.88 -3.61
C LEU A 48 -0.49 1.21 -4.96
N ARG A 49 -0.44 -0.13 -5.02
CA ARG A 49 0.04 -0.86 -6.19
C ARG A 49 -1.01 -1.13 -7.26
N ALA A 50 -2.17 -1.65 -6.87
CA ALA A 50 -3.22 -2.06 -7.80
C ALA A 50 -4.05 -0.86 -8.27
N LEU A 51 -4.50 -0.03 -7.33
CA LEU A 51 -5.28 1.18 -7.67
C LEU A 51 -4.35 2.30 -8.16
N GLY A 52 -3.07 2.31 -7.78
CA GLY A 52 -2.14 3.39 -8.11
C GLY A 52 -2.45 4.66 -7.31
N HIS A 53 -2.86 4.53 -6.05
CA HIS A 53 -3.24 5.67 -5.21
C HIS A 53 -2.00 6.52 -4.90
N PRO A 54 -1.99 7.82 -5.22
CA PRO A 54 -0.79 8.66 -5.10
C PRO A 54 -0.43 8.96 -3.64
N ASP A 55 -1.41 8.84 -2.75
CA ASP A 55 -1.28 9.30 -1.36
C ASP A 55 -1.53 8.19 -0.33
N VAL A 56 -0.65 7.19 -0.29
CA VAL A 56 -0.69 6.08 0.68
C VAL A 56 0.60 6.06 1.48
N TRP A 57 0.47 5.81 2.78
CA TRP A 57 1.60 5.61 3.69
C TRP A 57 1.47 4.28 4.43
N LEU A 58 2.57 3.51 4.51
CA LEU A 58 2.62 2.20 5.16
C LEU A 58 3.53 2.25 6.39
N PRO A 59 3.07 2.77 7.54
CA PRO A 59 3.93 3.03 8.71
C PRO A 59 4.52 1.76 9.35
N THR A 60 3.88 0.61 9.16
CA THR A 60 4.32 -0.69 9.69
C THR A 60 5.16 -1.48 8.70
N ASP A 61 5.40 -0.95 7.49
CA ASP A 61 6.24 -1.61 6.50
C ASP A 61 7.69 -1.70 6.98
N VAL A 62 8.31 -2.87 6.84
CA VAL A 62 9.68 -3.10 7.34
C VAL A 62 10.68 -2.25 6.57
N GLY A 63 10.52 -2.10 5.26
CA GLY A 63 11.38 -1.25 4.44
C GLY A 63 11.26 0.22 4.85
N VAL A 64 10.02 0.72 5.00
CA VAL A 64 9.80 2.09 5.47
C VAL A 64 10.41 2.32 6.86
N ARG A 65 10.23 1.37 7.79
CA ARG A 65 10.83 1.47 9.13
C ARG A 65 12.35 1.51 9.09
N ASN A 66 12.99 0.71 8.25
CA ASN A 66 14.43 0.69 8.08
C ASN A 66 14.94 1.99 7.42
N ALA A 67 14.30 2.45 6.33
CA ALA A 67 14.69 3.68 5.65
C ALA A 67 14.60 4.91 6.56
N ARG A 68 13.63 4.94 7.50
CA ARG A 68 13.51 6.02 8.48
C ARG A 68 14.57 6.01 9.58
N VAL A 69 15.33 4.92 9.73
CA VAL A 69 16.53 4.93 10.59
C VAL A 69 17.65 5.72 9.93
N GLU A 70 17.80 5.60 8.60
CA GLU A 70 18.79 6.35 7.81
C GLU A 70 18.33 7.79 7.50
N HIS A 71 17.02 8.02 7.44
CA HIS A 71 16.39 9.30 7.18
C HIS A 71 15.44 9.70 8.32
N PRO A 72 15.95 10.12 9.49
CA PRO A 72 15.12 10.41 10.67
C PRO A 72 14.17 11.60 10.48
N ASP A 73 14.51 12.54 9.59
CA ASP A 73 13.68 13.72 9.26
C ASP A 73 12.56 13.42 8.25
N ALA A 74 12.42 12.15 7.84
CA ALA A 74 11.33 11.68 6.98
C ALA A 74 9.95 11.84 7.66
N ASP A 75 9.23 12.87 7.25
CA ASP A 75 7.88 13.19 7.70
C ASP A 75 6.86 12.96 6.57
N PRO A 76 6.03 11.89 6.65
CA PRO A 76 5.06 11.58 5.62
C PRO A 76 3.99 12.66 5.44
N GLU A 77 3.67 13.44 6.46
CA GLU A 77 2.63 14.47 6.35
C GLU A 77 3.03 15.61 5.40
N ARG A 78 4.34 15.90 5.29
CA ARG A 78 4.87 16.89 4.33
C ARG A 78 4.79 16.44 2.88
N TRP A 79 4.58 15.15 2.64
CA TRP A 79 4.56 14.58 1.28
C TRP A 79 3.16 14.38 0.75
N SER A 80 2.13 14.68 1.53
CA SER A 80 0.75 14.70 1.03
C SER A 80 0.59 15.75 -0.09
N PRO A 81 -0.12 15.46 -1.20
CA PRO A 81 -0.92 14.28 -1.50
C PRO A 81 -0.18 13.21 -2.34
N TRP A 82 1.14 13.08 -2.17
CA TRP A 82 2.02 12.21 -2.95
C TRP A 82 2.81 11.22 -2.07
N ARG A 83 2.30 10.86 -0.89
CA ARG A 83 2.99 9.99 0.07
C ARG A 83 3.44 8.65 -0.52
N SER A 84 2.71 8.11 -1.49
CA SER A 84 3.10 6.86 -2.15
C SER A 84 4.41 6.99 -2.90
N TYR A 85 4.66 8.13 -3.54
CA TYR A 85 5.91 8.36 -4.30
C TYR A 85 7.10 8.48 -3.35
N ALA A 86 6.96 9.24 -2.27
CA ALA A 86 8.00 9.33 -1.25
C ALA A 86 8.30 7.96 -0.62
N LEU A 87 7.26 7.17 -0.37
CA LEU A 87 7.39 5.79 0.12
C LEU A 87 8.16 4.90 -0.87
N LEU A 88 7.90 5.00 -2.19
CA LEU A 88 8.67 4.30 -3.21
C LEU A 88 10.16 4.73 -3.19
N HIS A 89 10.44 6.02 -3.04
CA HIS A 89 11.82 6.52 -2.91
C HIS A 89 12.53 5.96 -1.67
N LEU A 90 11.84 5.84 -0.53
CA LEU A 90 12.38 5.21 0.68
C LEU A 90 12.69 3.72 0.47
N TRP A 91 11.89 2.99 -0.30
CA TRP A 91 12.22 1.62 -0.67
C TRP A 91 13.44 1.56 -1.60
N THR A 92 13.55 2.49 -2.54
CA THR A 92 14.69 2.57 -3.44
C THR A 92 15.98 2.95 -2.71
N SER A 93 15.94 3.80 -1.68
CA SER A 93 17.14 4.19 -0.93
C SER A 93 17.81 3.03 -0.19
N LEU A 94 17.03 2.00 0.18
CA LEU A 94 17.52 0.77 0.79
C LEU A 94 18.10 -0.23 -0.21
N SER A 95 17.87 -0.02 -1.50
CA SER A 95 18.42 -0.87 -2.55
C SER A 95 19.79 -0.32 -2.92
N ASP A 96 20.85 -1.10 -2.70
CA ASP A 96 22.19 -0.73 -3.16
C ASP A 96 22.19 -0.67 -4.70
N PRO A 97 22.37 0.50 -5.33
CA PRO A 97 22.38 0.61 -6.79
C PRO A 97 23.63 -0.01 -7.40
N LEU A 98 24.68 -0.22 -6.60
CA LEU A 98 26.01 -0.65 -7.03
C LEU A 98 26.56 -1.59 -5.95
N GLY A 99 26.09 -2.83 -5.92
CA GLY A 99 26.69 -3.85 -5.05
C GLY A 99 28.19 -4.03 -5.35
N GLU A 100 29.03 -3.33 -4.61
CA GLU A 100 30.47 -3.56 -4.42
C GLU A 100 30.75 -3.99 -2.98
#